data_AF-A0A0P9VAN5-F1
#
_entry.id   AF-A0A0P9VAN5-F1
#
_cell.length_a   1.000
_cell.length_b   1.000
_cell.length_c   1.000
_cell.angle_alpha   90.00
_cell.angle_beta   90.00
_cell.angle_gamma   90.00
#
_symmetry.space_group_name_H-M   'P 1'
#
loop_
_entity.id
_entity.type
_entity.pdbx_description
1 polymer ?
#
loop_
_entity_poly.entity_id
_entity_poly.type
_entity_poly.pdbx_seq_one_letter_code
_entity_poly.pdbx_strand_id
1 'polypeptide(L)'
;MPFVTTWAVPGTEQLVYLNQQPLEVFSRYIQEGIDSKEAGGILLGHVRGEHLEITEATEPSFWDKRFRFLFERMPYFHHRLAMKRWKESNGLVRYIGEWHTHPQDHPTPSSLDLREWQILAADRVDGRPLLALIVGCHDLHVEYMFGTGKRLMLRHSEGVSR
;
A
#
# COMPACT_ATOMS: atom_id res chain seq x y z
N MET A 1 -10.23 -11.92 9.08
CA MET A 1 -10.18 -10.66 8.30
C MET A 1 -10.37 -11.02 6.85
N PRO A 2 -11.15 -10.25 6.05
CA PRO A 2 -11.53 -10.65 4.70
C PRO A 2 -10.36 -10.61 3.71
N PHE A 3 -9.28 -9.92 4.05
CA PHE A 3 -8.15 -9.70 3.15
C PHE A 3 -7.11 -10.82 3.21
N VAL A 4 -6.57 -11.14 2.05
CA VAL A 4 -5.49 -12.12 1.87
C VAL A 4 -4.17 -11.54 2.38
N THR A 5 -3.44 -12.35 3.15
CA THR A 5 -2.16 -11.96 3.76
C THR A 5 -1.00 -12.00 2.78
N THR A 6 -1.04 -12.87 1.77
CA THR A 6 0.11 -13.16 0.91
C THR A 6 -0.22 -12.96 -0.57
N TRP A 7 0.61 -12.17 -1.24
CA TRP A 7 0.48 -11.83 -2.64
C TRP A 7 1.71 -12.30 -3.40
N ALA A 8 1.48 -12.95 -4.54
CA ALA A 8 2.53 -13.43 -5.43
C ALA A 8 2.68 -12.51 -6.64
N VAL A 9 3.94 -12.32 -7.04
CA VAL A 9 4.29 -11.58 -8.24
C VAL A 9 4.26 -12.55 -9.43
N PRO A 10 3.44 -12.31 -10.47
CA PRO A 10 3.29 -13.27 -11.55
C PRO A 10 4.61 -13.57 -12.28
N GLY A 11 4.92 -14.86 -12.41
CA GLY A 11 6.11 -15.33 -13.12
C GLY A 11 7.41 -15.27 -12.30
N THR A 12 7.34 -15.03 -10.99
CA THR A 12 8.50 -15.08 -10.08
C THR A 12 8.16 -15.81 -8.78
N GLU A 13 9.17 -16.05 -7.94
CA GLU A 13 8.99 -16.57 -6.57
C GLU A 13 8.77 -15.44 -5.54
N GLN A 14 8.75 -14.19 -6.00
CA GLN A 14 8.63 -13.02 -5.13
C GLN A 14 7.25 -12.97 -4.47
N LEU A 15 7.25 -12.71 -3.17
CA LEU A 15 6.05 -12.61 -2.33
C LEU A 15 5.99 -11.27 -1.62
N VAL A 16 4.77 -10.77 -1.42
CA VAL A 16 4.45 -9.66 -0.54
C VAL A 16 3.54 -10.18 0.56
N TYR A 17 4.01 -10.09 1.79
CA TYR A 17 3.27 -10.52 2.97
C TYR A 17 2.81 -9.32 3.78
N LEU A 18 1.51 -9.27 4.09
CA LEU A 18 0.87 -8.24 4.92
C LEU A 18 0.71 -8.78 6.35
N ASN A 19 1.36 -8.13 7.32
CA ASN A 19 1.12 -8.42 8.73
C ASN A 19 -0.29 -8.00 9.16
N GLN A 20 -0.67 -8.38 10.38
CA GLN A 20 -1.97 -8.09 10.94
C GLN A 20 -2.27 -6.58 11.03
N GLN A 21 -1.30 -5.73 11.39
CA GLN A 21 -1.54 -4.29 11.57
C GLN A 21 -2.02 -3.59 10.28
N PRO A 22 -1.40 -3.81 9.10
CA PRO A 22 -1.95 -3.29 7.84
C PRO A 22 -3.40 -3.71 7.60
N LEU A 23 -3.73 -4.98 7.83
CA LEU A 23 -5.08 -5.52 7.60
C LEU A 23 -6.11 -4.90 8.57
N GLU A 24 -5.72 -4.64 9.82
CA GLU A 24 -6.53 -3.92 10.80
C GLU A 24 -6.77 -2.46 10.42
N VAL A 25 -5.76 -1.80 9.86
CA VAL A 25 -5.91 -0.44 9.32
C VAL A 25 -6.87 -0.45 8.15
N PHE A 26 -6.65 -1.32 7.16
CA PHE A 26 -7.52 -1.39 5.97
C PHE A 26 -8.97 -1.66 6.35
N SER A 27 -9.21 -2.61 7.26
CA SER A 27 -10.56 -2.95 7.74
C SER A 27 -11.27 -1.77 8.41
N ARG A 28 -10.54 -0.88 9.11
CA ARG A 28 -11.11 0.29 9.78
C ARG A 28 -11.51 1.41 8.82
N TYR A 29 -10.95 1.43 7.62
CA TYR A 29 -11.12 2.54 6.68
C TYR A 29 -11.90 2.18 5.41
N ILE A 30 -12.43 0.96 5.30
CA ILE A 30 -13.27 0.54 4.17
C ILE A 30 -14.39 1.57 3.93
N GLN A 31 -14.56 1.98 2.67
CA GLN A 31 -15.50 3.01 2.26
C GLN A 31 -16.91 2.48 1.96
N GLU A 32 -17.55 1.84 2.94
CA GLU A 32 -18.90 1.24 2.75
C GLU A 32 -20.03 2.28 2.79
N GLY A 33 -19.85 3.37 3.54
CA GLY A 33 -20.90 4.38 3.77
C GLY A 33 -20.92 5.47 2.70
N ILE A 34 -22.10 6.08 2.46
CA ILE A 34 -22.23 7.18 1.49
C ILE A 34 -21.41 8.43 1.85
N ASP A 35 -21.17 8.64 3.14
CA ASP A 35 -20.35 9.73 3.68
C ASP A 35 -18.91 9.29 4.00
N SER A 36 -18.57 8.03 3.69
CA SER A 36 -17.21 7.53 3.92
C SER A 36 -16.24 8.21 2.95
N LYS A 37 -15.17 8.75 3.51
CA LYS A 37 -14.15 9.49 2.77
C LYS A 37 -12.96 8.60 2.51
N GLU A 38 -12.29 8.88 1.39
CA GLU A 38 -11.08 8.21 1.00
C GLU A 38 -10.04 8.33 2.10
N ALA A 39 -9.48 7.19 2.51
CA ALA A 39 -8.38 7.09 3.44
C ALA A 39 -7.14 6.69 2.66
N GLY A 40 -5.97 7.06 3.16
CA GLY A 40 -4.72 6.52 2.67
C GLY A 40 -3.56 6.79 3.61
N GLY A 41 -2.39 6.33 3.20
CA GLY A 41 -1.16 6.43 3.95
C GLY A 41 -0.04 5.66 3.27
N ILE A 42 1.05 5.46 4.00
CA ILE A 42 2.22 4.72 3.53
C ILE A 42 2.26 3.31 4.07
N LEU A 43 2.92 2.45 3.30
CA LEU A 43 3.29 1.10 3.70
C LEU A 43 4.76 1.08 4.12
N LEU A 44 5.01 0.63 5.35
CA LEU A 44 6.32 0.42 5.92
C LEU A 44 6.57 -1.07 6.12
N GLY A 45 7.82 -1.50 5.99
CA GLY A 45 8.13 -2.91 6.05
C GLY A 45 9.60 -3.26 5.87
N HIS A 46 9.85 -4.57 5.82
CA HIS A 46 11.17 -5.13 5.57
C HIS A 46 11.30 -5.57 4.10
N VAL A 47 12.51 -5.41 3.58
CA VAL A 47 12.93 -6.02 2.32
C VAL A 47 13.74 -7.27 2.65
N ARG A 48 13.24 -8.46 2.30
CA ARG A 48 13.85 -9.76 2.59
C ARG A 48 14.26 -10.44 1.28
N GLY A 49 15.41 -10.03 0.74
CA GLY A 49 15.82 -10.41 -0.61
C GLY A 49 14.87 -9.80 -1.65
N GLU A 50 14.20 -10.66 -2.41
CA GLU A 50 13.14 -10.23 -3.33
C GLU A 50 11.81 -10.00 -2.61
N HIS A 51 11.51 -10.74 -1.55
CA HIS A 51 10.23 -10.64 -0.84
C HIS A 51 10.08 -9.34 -0.05
N LEU A 52 8.83 -8.94 0.17
CA LEU A 52 8.45 -7.81 1.01
C LEU A 52 7.59 -8.29 2.18
N GLU A 53 7.89 -7.79 3.36
CA GLU A 53 7.07 -7.96 4.56
C GLU A 53 6.54 -6.57 4.96
N ILE A 54 5.25 -6.32 4.76
CA ILE A 54 4.61 -5.07 5.17
C ILE A 54 4.21 -5.21 6.62
N THR A 55 4.90 -4.46 7.48
CA THR A 55 4.72 -4.52 8.93
C THR A 55 3.75 -3.45 9.41
N GLU A 56 3.61 -2.35 8.67
CA GLU A 56 2.76 -1.24 9.07
C GLU A 56 2.15 -0.51 7.88
N ALA A 57 0.85 -0.21 7.99
CA ALA A 57 0.18 0.82 7.21
C ALA A 57 -0.08 2.01 8.14
N THR A 58 0.29 3.21 7.71
CA THR A 58 -0.02 4.42 8.48
C THR A 58 -1.48 4.79 8.31
N GLU A 59 -2.11 5.25 9.38
CA GLU A 59 -3.49 5.74 9.34
C GLU A 59 -3.54 7.17 8.80
N PRO A 60 -4.65 7.58 8.14
CA PRO A 60 -4.88 8.97 7.80
C PRO A 60 -4.76 9.85 9.03
N SER A 61 -3.96 10.89 8.93
CA SER A 61 -3.80 11.91 9.96
C SER A 61 -4.91 12.95 9.88
N PHE A 62 -5.13 13.67 10.99
CA PHE A 62 -6.06 14.80 11.04
C PHE A 62 -5.73 15.90 10.01
N TRP A 63 -4.48 16.00 9.58
CA TRP A 63 -4.03 17.01 8.63
C TRP A 63 -4.31 16.63 7.18
N ASP A 64 -4.54 15.35 6.89
CA ASP A 64 -4.83 14.89 5.53
C ASP A 64 -6.18 15.41 5.07
N LYS A 65 -6.26 15.89 3.83
CA LYS A 65 -7.55 16.30 3.25
C LYS A 65 -8.20 15.09 2.61
N ARG A 66 -9.42 14.82 3.06
CA ARG A 66 -10.17 13.63 2.68
C ARG A 66 -11.53 14.03 2.12
N PHE A 67 -11.76 13.61 0.89
CA PHE A 67 -13.06 13.65 0.20
C PHE A 67 -13.43 12.23 -0.22
N ARG A 68 -14.60 12.03 -0.82
CA ARG A 68 -15.07 10.69 -1.17
C ARG A 68 -14.19 9.97 -2.21
N PHE A 69 -13.62 10.72 -3.14
CA PHE A 69 -12.81 10.23 -4.27
C PHE A 69 -11.51 11.03 -4.42
N LEU A 70 -11.03 11.59 -3.31
CA LEU A 70 -9.75 12.29 -3.27
C LEU A 70 -9.15 12.20 -1.87
N PHE A 71 -7.94 11.67 -1.80
CA PHE A 71 -7.07 11.72 -0.64
C PHE A 71 -5.83 12.56 -0.93
N GLU A 72 -5.70 13.72 -0.29
CA GLU A 72 -4.49 14.55 -0.35
C GLU A 72 -3.71 14.37 0.95
N ARG A 73 -2.61 13.63 0.86
CA ARG A 73 -1.70 13.39 1.98
C ARG A 73 -0.91 14.64 2.34
N MET A 74 -0.96 15.03 3.60
CA MET A 74 -0.04 16.03 4.15
C MET A 74 1.28 15.36 4.55
N PRO A 75 2.39 15.70 3.87
CA PRO A 75 3.60 14.88 3.89
C PRO A 75 4.29 14.83 5.26
N TYR A 76 4.12 15.86 6.10
CA TYR A 76 4.88 16.00 7.35
C TYR A 76 4.68 14.83 8.32
N PHE A 77 3.43 14.39 8.55
CA PHE A 77 3.13 13.37 9.55
C PHE A 77 3.69 11.99 9.13
N HIS A 78 3.31 11.54 7.93
CA HIS A 78 3.70 10.23 7.41
C HIS A 78 5.21 10.12 7.20
N HIS A 79 5.85 11.18 6.67
CA HIS A 79 7.30 11.22 6.54
C HIS A 79 8.00 11.14 7.89
N ARG A 80 7.54 11.90 8.90
CA ARG A 80 8.12 11.86 10.25
C ARG A 80 8.00 10.48 10.88
N LEU A 81 6.87 9.80 10.69
CA LEU A 81 6.67 8.43 11.17
C LEU A 81 7.60 7.45 10.46
N ALA A 82 7.71 7.52 9.12
CA ALA A 82 8.65 6.72 8.35
C ALA A 82 10.10 6.91 8.83
N MET A 83 10.52 8.17 9.02
CA MET A 83 11.87 8.50 9.51
C MET A 83 12.11 8.02 10.93
N LYS A 84 11.09 8.08 11.80
CA LYS A 84 11.16 7.53 13.15
C LYS A 84 11.38 6.01 13.10
N ARG A 85 10.55 5.27 12.36
CA ARG A 85 10.67 3.81 12.22
C ARG A 85 11.98 3.40 11.59
N TRP A 86 12.45 4.13 10.58
CA TRP A 86 13.76 3.93 9.98
C TRP A 86 14.89 4.05 11.02
N LYS A 87 14.91 5.14 11.80
CA LYS A 87 15.95 5.37 12.81
C LYS A 87 15.91 4.34 13.93
N GLU A 88 14.73 4.06 14.49
CA GLU A 88 14.57 3.11 15.59
C GLU A 88 14.93 1.67 15.20
N SER A 89 14.76 1.33 13.93
CA SER A 89 15.10 0.00 13.40
C SER A 89 16.50 -0.09 12.79
N ASN A 90 17.35 0.95 12.94
CA ASN A 90 18.66 1.05 12.29
C ASN A 90 18.60 0.82 10.76
N GLY A 91 17.53 1.31 10.12
CA GLY A 91 17.31 1.24 8.68
C GLY A 91 16.67 -0.05 8.16
N LEU A 92 16.25 -0.96 9.05
CA LEU A 92 15.59 -2.20 8.64
C LEU A 92 14.15 -1.98 8.16
N VAL A 93 13.39 -1.10 8.83
CA VAL A 93 12.03 -0.71 8.43
C VAL A 93 12.11 0.42 7.41
N ARG A 94 11.63 0.14 6.19
CA ARG A 94 11.75 1.00 5.02
C ARG A 94 10.38 1.45 4.54
N TYR A 95 10.34 2.56 3.81
CA TYR A 95 9.18 2.93 3.00
C TYR A 95 9.08 2.00 1.78
N ILE A 96 7.95 1.31 1.65
CA ILE A 96 7.71 0.30 0.64
C ILE A 96 6.72 0.77 -0.42
N GLY A 97 5.68 1.50 -0.01
CA GLY A 97 4.53 1.70 -0.86
C GLY A 97 3.54 2.73 -0.35
N GLU A 98 2.48 2.91 -1.12
CA GLU A 98 1.31 3.73 -0.78
C GLU A 98 0.08 2.82 -0.69
N TRP A 99 -0.88 3.23 0.15
CA TRP A 99 -2.20 2.64 0.16
C TRP A 99 -3.28 3.71 0.22
N HIS A 100 -4.42 3.42 -0.38
CA HIS A 100 -5.64 4.20 -0.20
C HIS A 100 -6.89 3.34 -0.36
N THR A 101 -8.07 3.90 -0.14
CA THR A 101 -9.36 3.19 -0.29
C THR A 101 -10.09 3.64 -1.53
N HIS A 102 -10.89 2.77 -2.15
CA HIS A 102 -11.93 3.19 -3.09
C HIS A 102 -13.30 2.64 -2.63
N PRO A 103 -14.42 3.35 -2.87
CA PRO A 103 -15.77 2.84 -2.60
C PRO A 103 -16.24 1.88 -3.71
N GLN A 104 -15.40 0.90 -4.04
CA GLN A 104 -15.59 -0.12 -5.08
C GLN A 104 -15.43 -1.49 -4.44
N ASP A 105 -16.28 -2.46 -4.80
CA ASP A 105 -16.14 -3.83 -4.29
C ASP A 105 -14.80 -4.45 -4.68
N HIS A 106 -14.45 -4.30 -5.97
CA HIS A 106 -13.19 -4.69 -6.56
C HIS A 106 -12.51 -3.43 -7.10
N PRO A 107 -11.55 -2.86 -6.35
CA PRO A 107 -11.04 -1.54 -6.65
C PRO A 107 -10.14 -1.57 -7.89
N THR A 108 -10.13 -0.46 -8.63
CA THR A 108 -9.21 -0.25 -9.77
C THR A 108 -8.56 1.12 -9.65
N PRO A 109 -7.26 1.27 -9.99
CA PRO A 109 -6.61 2.56 -9.93
C PRO A 109 -7.19 3.55 -10.93
N SER A 110 -7.32 4.79 -10.49
CA SER A 110 -7.65 5.93 -11.33
C SER A 110 -6.43 6.37 -12.16
N SER A 111 -6.65 7.22 -13.18
CA SER A 111 -5.53 7.79 -13.94
C SER A 111 -4.65 8.72 -13.10
N LEU A 112 -5.20 9.34 -12.06
CA LEU A 112 -4.45 10.15 -11.10
C LEU A 112 -3.53 9.24 -10.26
N ASP A 113 -4.06 8.15 -9.73
CA ASP A 113 -3.31 7.17 -8.92
C ASP A 113 -2.09 6.67 -9.70
N LEU A 114 -2.30 6.24 -10.95
CA LEU A 114 -1.23 5.73 -11.80
C LEU A 114 -0.12 6.75 -12.03
N ARG A 115 -0.49 8.02 -12.22
CA ARG A 115 0.48 9.11 -12.42
C ARG A 115 1.28 9.37 -11.14
N GLU A 116 0.61 9.44 -9.99
CA GLU A 116 1.27 9.68 -8.70
C GLU A 116 2.20 8.52 -8.34
N TRP A 117 1.74 7.28 -8.49
CA TRP A 117 2.55 6.10 -8.23
C TRP A 117 3.78 6.02 -9.13
N GLN A 118 3.67 6.42 -10.40
CA GLN A 118 4.82 6.43 -11.30
C GLN A 118 5.88 7.44 -10.86
N ILE A 119 5.47 8.65 -10.46
CA ILE A 119 6.38 9.67 -9.92
C ILE A 119 7.07 9.14 -8.66
N LEU A 120 6.28 8.61 -7.72
CA LEU A 120 6.81 8.05 -6.47
C LEU A 120 7.76 6.88 -6.71
N ALA A 121 7.46 6.01 -7.69
CA ALA A 121 8.32 4.90 -8.07
C ALA A 121 9.64 5.38 -8.71
N ALA A 122 9.61 6.43 -9.53
CA ALA A 122 10.79 7.02 -10.15
C ALA A 122 11.71 7.72 -9.14
N ASP A 123 11.14 8.31 -8.08
CA ASP A 123 11.88 9.00 -7.02
C ASP A 123 12.51 8.05 -5.99
N ARG A 124 12.28 6.73 -6.10
CA ARG A 124 12.85 5.75 -5.16
C ARG A 124 14.36 5.60 -5.37
N VAL A 125 15.11 5.97 -4.34
CA VAL A 125 16.58 5.83 -4.29
C VAL A 125 17.05 4.37 -4.42
N ASP A 126 16.24 3.40 -3.98
CA ASP A 126 16.59 1.99 -4.04
C ASP A 126 16.29 1.31 -5.39
N GLY A 127 15.71 2.05 -6.35
CA GLY A 127 15.36 1.55 -7.68
C GLY A 127 14.33 0.42 -7.70
N ARG A 128 13.74 0.04 -6.55
CA ARG A 128 12.69 -0.98 -6.49
C ARG A 128 11.37 -0.39 -6.98
N PRO A 129 10.45 -1.20 -7.54
CA PRO A 129 9.11 -0.70 -7.83
C PRO A 129 8.40 -0.27 -6.54
N LEU A 130 7.49 0.71 -6.67
CA LEU A 130 6.56 1.07 -5.60
C LEU A 130 5.50 -0.02 -5.48
N LEU A 131 5.23 -0.46 -4.25
CA LEU A 131 4.04 -1.27 -3.96
C LEU A 131 2.83 -0.33 -3.81
N ALA A 132 1.85 -0.45 -4.69
CA ALA A 132 0.62 0.31 -4.65
C ALA A 132 -0.54 -0.60 -4.25
N LEU A 133 -1.35 -0.15 -3.28
CA LEU A 133 -2.46 -0.92 -2.74
C LEU A 133 -3.73 -0.08 -2.68
N ILE A 134 -4.83 -0.59 -3.21
CA ILE A 134 -6.16 0.03 -3.04
C ILE A 134 -7.06 -0.93 -2.27
N VAL A 135 -7.65 -0.44 -1.19
CA VAL A 135 -8.61 -1.15 -0.35
C VAL A 135 -10.02 -0.88 -0.89
N GLY A 136 -10.67 -1.90 -1.43
CA GLY A 136 -12.08 -1.86 -1.80
C GLY A 136 -12.99 -2.36 -0.68
N CYS A 137 -14.28 -2.47 -0.97
CA CYS A 137 -15.27 -2.97 -0.02
C CYS A 137 -15.10 -4.47 0.24
N HIS A 138 -14.75 -5.25 -0.78
CA HIS A 138 -14.65 -6.71 -0.68
C HIS A 138 -13.27 -7.26 -1.04
N ASP A 139 -12.41 -6.46 -1.65
CA ASP A 139 -11.12 -6.94 -2.16
C ASP A 139 -10.02 -5.87 -2.09
N LEU A 140 -8.77 -6.30 -2.29
CA LEU A 140 -7.64 -5.40 -2.48
C LEU A 140 -7.19 -5.43 -3.93
N HIS A 141 -6.80 -4.27 -4.46
CA HIS A 141 -5.97 -4.18 -5.65
C HIS A 141 -4.53 -4.00 -5.19
N VAL A 142 -3.63 -4.89 -5.60
CA VAL A 142 -2.20 -4.79 -5.28
C VAL A 142 -1.40 -4.85 -6.56
N GLU A 143 -0.56 -3.83 -6.80
CA GLU A 143 0.33 -3.81 -7.95
C GLU A 143 1.70 -3.22 -7.63
N TYR A 144 2.67 -3.60 -8.45
CA TYR A 144 3.92 -2.87 -8.57
C TYR A 144 3.83 -1.83 -9.67
N MET A 145 4.25 -0.62 -9.33
CA MET A 145 4.54 0.45 -10.28
C MET A 145 6.05 0.64 -10.40
N PHE A 146 6.58 0.53 -11.60
CA PHE A 146 7.98 0.82 -11.89
C PHE A 146 8.13 2.30 -12.28
N GLY A 147 9.29 2.91 -12.02
CA GLY A 147 9.55 4.31 -12.43
C GLY A 147 9.42 4.56 -13.94
N THR A 148 9.53 3.51 -14.76
CA THR A 148 9.27 3.54 -16.20
C THR A 148 7.79 3.64 -16.57
N GLY A 149 6.88 3.54 -15.61
CA GLY A 149 5.43 3.43 -15.82
C GLY A 149 4.95 2.02 -16.14
N LYS A 150 5.86 1.02 -16.21
CA LYS A 150 5.45 -0.39 -16.29
C LYS A 150 4.67 -0.76 -15.02
N ARG A 151 3.60 -1.51 -15.20
CA ARG A 151 2.74 -2.01 -14.11
C ARG A 151 2.79 -3.52 -14.06
N LEU A 152 2.68 -4.08 -12.86
CA LEU A 152 2.57 -5.51 -12.64
C LEU A 152 1.60 -5.78 -11.50
N MET A 153 0.41 -6.28 -11.84
CA MET A 153 -0.61 -6.65 -10.86
C MET A 153 -0.20 -7.92 -10.13
N LEU A 154 -0.25 -7.92 -8.80
CA LEU A 154 0.01 -9.09 -7.98
C LEU A 154 -1.27 -9.93 -7.89
N ARG A 155 -1.11 -11.22 -7.56
CA ARG A 155 -2.22 -12.15 -7.38
C ARG A 155 -2.22 -12.70 -5.98
N HIS A 156 -3.38 -13.09 -5.47
CA HIS A 156 -3.45 -13.86 -4.23
C HIS A 156 -2.55 -15.10 -4.38
N SER A 157 -1.65 -15.28 -3.42
CA SER A 157 -0.97 -16.57 -3.28
C SER A 157 -2.00 -17.49 -2.65
N GLU A 158 -2.62 -18.36 -3.45
CA GLU A 158 -3.39 -19.46 -2.89
C GLU A 158 -2.44 -20.25 -1.99
N GLY A 159 -2.69 -20.20 -0.70
CA GLY A 159 -1.98 -21.05 0.24
C GLY A 159 -2.20 -22.49 -0.20
N VAL A 160 -1.10 -23.18 -0.54
CA VAL A 160 -1.08 -24.64 -0.42
C VAL A 160 -1.41 -24.90 1.04
N SER A 161 -2.70 -25.15 1.29
CA SER A 161 -3.16 -25.72 2.54
C SER A 161 -2.47 -27.07 2.63
N ARG A 162 -1.43 -27.14 3.45
CA ARG A 162 -0.90 -28.42 3.93
C ARG A 162 -1.60 -28.78 5.21
#